data_AF-A0A6C0DIL0-F1
#
_entry.id   AF-A0A6C0DIL0-F1
#
_cell.length_a   1.000
_cell.length_b   1.000
_cell.length_c   1.000
_cell.angle_alpha   90.00
_cell.angle_beta   90.00
_cell.angle_gamma   90.00
#
_symmetry.space_group_name_H-M   'P 1'
#
loop_
_entity.id
_entity.type
_entity.pdbx_description
1 polymer ?
#
loop_
_entity_poly.entity_id
_entity_poly.type
_entity_poly.pdbx_seq_one_letter_code
_entity_poly.pdbx_strand_id
1 'polypeptide(L)'
;MKTNIVVDEIFGDSNENDLELINMASEDKIDWSVEHEKIFTEWGDKAMCYKWLHAKSNAMYSNLNAWYTIPVIIISTLTGTANFAQERVPLEYQNYFVMIVGAFNISAGIITTIQQFLKITQLNEAHRVSSISWDKFYRNIKIELAKHPSERMNVINMIKICKEEYDRLMETSPNIPENIIKDFEKHFKKTSIYEKINKPEICDSLIPTDDCRNPWFNDENKQKAENDLNKTIQMRENKIKKREDNNLKILQEFVILFKKINNRDPMESEIFDNLKEKIDIVTIKTLYEQIKNNSLFFDNSDNV
;
A
#
# COMPACT_ATOMS: atom_id res chain seq x y z
N MET A 1 12.58 8.18 6.53
CA MET A 1 13.59 8.32 7.60
C MET A 1 14.43 9.61 7.48
N LYS A 2 14.80 10.08 6.27
CA LYS A 2 15.53 11.35 6.11
C LYS A 2 14.69 12.63 6.26
N THR A 3 13.36 12.55 6.13
CA THR A 3 12.46 13.70 6.28
C THR A 3 12.26 14.11 7.74
N ASN A 4 12.34 13.18 8.69
CA ASN A 4 12.14 13.46 10.12
C ASN A 4 13.35 14.13 10.77
N ILE A 5 14.56 13.89 10.24
CA ILE A 5 15.80 14.40 10.84
C ILE A 5 15.96 15.91 10.63
N VAL A 6 15.37 16.48 9.57
CA VAL A 6 15.45 17.93 9.29
C VAL A 6 14.42 18.73 10.11
N VAL A 7 13.43 18.06 10.69
CA VAL A 7 12.39 18.69 11.52
C VAL A 7 12.95 18.94 12.92
N ASP A 8 13.61 17.95 13.53
CA ASP A 8 14.05 18.04 14.92
C ASP A 8 15.15 19.10 15.19
N GLU A 9 15.96 19.48 14.19
CA GLU A 9 17.01 20.49 14.37
C GLU A 9 16.52 21.95 14.31
N ILE A 10 15.26 22.20 13.93
CA ILE A 10 14.71 23.56 13.74
C ILE A 10 13.67 23.93 14.82
N PHE A 11 13.05 22.96 15.48
CA PHE A 11 11.99 23.20 16.46
C PHE A 11 12.50 23.11 17.90
N GLY A 12 13.10 24.22 18.36
CA GLY A 12 13.14 24.51 19.78
C GLY A 12 11.73 24.82 20.29
N ASP A 13 11.19 23.90 21.10
CA ASP A 13 10.05 24.06 22.01
C ASP A 13 8.67 24.34 21.38
N SER A 14 8.24 23.50 20.43
CA SER A 14 6.83 23.39 20.04
C SER A 14 6.12 22.29 20.84
N ASN A 15 5.00 22.64 21.49
CA ASN A 15 4.19 21.76 22.34
C ASN A 15 3.83 20.43 21.63
N GLU A 16 3.84 19.31 22.37
CA GLU A 16 3.40 17.98 21.88
C GLU A 16 2.01 17.99 21.21
N ASN A 17 1.11 18.88 21.67
CA ASN A 17 -0.21 19.07 21.06
C ASN A 17 -0.15 19.67 19.64
N ASP A 18 0.86 20.51 19.35
CA ASP A 18 1.05 21.08 18.02
C ASP A 18 1.62 20.03 17.05
N LEU A 19 2.45 19.11 17.54
CA LEU A 19 2.94 17.95 16.78
C LEU A 19 1.82 16.94 16.44
N GLU A 20 0.88 16.69 17.36
CA GLU A 20 -0.32 15.88 17.05
C GLU A 20 -1.26 16.60 16.08
N LEU A 21 -1.46 17.92 16.21
CA LEU A 21 -2.25 18.71 15.27
C LEU A 21 -1.59 18.80 13.89
N ILE A 22 -0.26 18.84 13.81
CA ILE A 22 0.51 18.78 12.55
C ILE A 22 0.44 17.37 11.95
N ASN A 23 0.48 16.30 12.75
CA ASN A 23 0.29 14.93 12.27
C ASN A 23 -1.16 14.66 11.80
N MET A 24 -2.16 15.30 12.42
CA MET A 24 -3.55 15.26 11.96
C MET A 24 -3.81 16.17 10.75
N ALA A 25 -3.07 17.27 10.61
CA ALA A 25 -3.16 18.20 9.48
C ALA A 25 -2.28 17.81 8.27
N SER A 26 -1.34 16.87 8.45
CA SER A 26 -0.47 16.32 7.40
C SER A 26 -0.91 14.93 6.92
N GLU A 27 -2.17 14.55 7.15
CA GLU A 27 -2.90 13.88 6.07
C GLU A 27 -3.12 14.91 4.96
N ASP A 28 -2.04 15.29 4.27
CA ASP A 28 -2.14 15.89 2.96
C ASP A 28 -3.08 14.96 2.19
N LYS A 29 -4.25 15.47 1.79
CA LYS A 29 -5.13 14.77 0.86
C LYS A 29 -4.33 14.62 -0.43
N ILE A 30 -3.58 13.53 -0.52
CA ILE A 30 -2.87 13.16 -1.73
C ILE A 30 -3.97 12.85 -2.73
N ASP A 31 -4.11 13.74 -3.70
CA ASP A 31 -5.08 13.57 -4.77
C ASP A 31 -4.72 12.36 -5.63
N TRP A 32 -5.76 11.77 -6.23
CA TRP A 32 -5.59 10.66 -7.14
C TRP A 32 -4.73 11.09 -8.34
N SER A 33 -3.67 10.33 -8.60
CA SER A 33 -2.79 10.53 -9.75
C SER A 33 -3.05 9.45 -10.79
N VAL A 34 -2.66 9.68 -12.04
CA VAL A 34 -2.78 8.70 -13.13
C VAL A 34 -2.00 7.42 -12.80
N GLU A 35 -0.85 7.54 -12.12
CA GLU A 35 -0.04 6.39 -11.70
C GLU A 35 -0.79 5.55 -10.66
N HIS A 36 -1.50 6.18 -9.72
CA HIS A 36 -2.34 5.46 -8.75
C HIS A 36 -3.45 4.67 -9.48
N GLU A 37 -4.14 5.29 -10.43
CA GLU A 37 -5.20 4.62 -11.20
C GLU A 37 -4.67 3.45 -12.04
N LYS A 38 -3.46 3.58 -12.58
CA LYS A 38 -2.79 2.51 -13.34
C LYS A 38 -2.53 1.28 -12.46
N ILE A 39 -2.05 1.47 -11.23
CA ILE A 39 -1.83 0.38 -10.26
C ILE A 39 -3.14 -0.38 -10.01
N PHE A 40 -4.22 0.35 -9.75
CA PHE A 40 -5.51 -0.29 -9.48
C PHE A 40 -6.08 -1.00 -10.71
N THR A 41 -5.91 -0.42 -11.90
CA THR A 41 -6.34 -1.06 -13.15
C THR A 41 -5.57 -2.36 -13.39
N GLU A 42 -4.26 -2.37 -13.16
CA GLU A 42 -3.44 -3.58 -13.23
C GLU A 42 -3.90 -4.66 -12.24
N TRP A 43 -4.13 -4.29 -10.97
CA TRP A 43 -4.64 -5.22 -9.96
C TRP A 43 -6.04 -5.74 -10.30
N GLY A 44 -6.90 -4.88 -10.85
CA GLY A 44 -8.24 -5.25 -11.31
C GLY A 44 -8.19 -6.27 -12.46
N ASP A 45 -7.34 -6.03 -13.46
CA ASP A 45 -7.14 -6.92 -14.60
C ASP A 45 -6.60 -8.29 -14.17
N LYS A 46 -5.56 -8.30 -13.33
CA LYS A 46 -5.00 -9.55 -12.77
C LYS A 46 -6.05 -10.30 -11.96
N ALA A 47 -6.81 -9.61 -11.12
CA ALA A 47 -7.89 -10.20 -10.33
C ALA A 47 -9.00 -10.81 -11.21
N MET A 48 -9.35 -10.17 -12.32
CA MET A 48 -10.31 -10.71 -13.28
C MET A 48 -9.81 -12.00 -13.93
N CYS A 49 -8.51 -12.07 -14.26
CA CYS A 49 -7.88 -13.29 -14.77
C CYS A 49 -7.91 -14.41 -13.72
N TYR A 50 -7.48 -14.12 -12.48
CA TYR A 50 -7.53 -15.10 -11.37
C TYR A 50 -8.94 -15.61 -11.11
N LYS A 51 -9.94 -14.72 -11.07
CA LYS A 51 -11.35 -15.11 -10.95
C LYS A 51 -11.72 -16.16 -11.99
N TRP A 52 -11.39 -15.93 -13.26
CA TRP A 52 -11.71 -16.84 -14.35
C TRP A 52 -11.00 -18.18 -14.19
N LEU A 53 -9.70 -18.16 -13.88
CA LEU A 53 -8.89 -19.37 -13.68
C LEU A 53 -9.46 -20.22 -12.54
N HIS A 54 -9.74 -19.62 -11.38
CA HIS A 54 -10.33 -20.32 -10.25
C HIS A 54 -11.76 -20.82 -10.54
N ALA A 55 -12.58 -20.05 -11.27
CA ALA A 55 -13.92 -20.50 -11.66
C ALA A 55 -13.86 -21.74 -12.55
N LYS A 56 -12.92 -21.76 -13.51
CA LYS A 56 -12.74 -22.87 -14.43
C LYS A 56 -12.18 -24.10 -13.73
N SER A 57 -11.21 -23.93 -12.82
CA SER A 57 -10.69 -25.00 -11.96
C SER A 57 -11.78 -25.59 -11.07
N ASN A 58 -12.63 -24.77 -10.45
CA ASN A 58 -13.79 -25.25 -9.68
C ASN A 58 -14.73 -26.09 -10.55
N ALA A 59 -15.04 -25.67 -11.78
CA ALA A 59 -15.87 -26.49 -12.67
C ALA A 59 -15.24 -27.86 -12.99
N MET A 60 -13.92 -27.91 -13.20
CA MET A 60 -13.18 -29.15 -13.40
C MET A 60 -13.25 -30.06 -12.16
N TYR A 61 -12.92 -29.53 -10.98
CA TYR A 61 -12.92 -30.30 -9.74
C TYR A 61 -14.32 -30.72 -9.30
N SER A 62 -15.36 -29.94 -9.60
CA SER A 62 -16.75 -30.32 -9.35
C SER A 62 -17.16 -31.54 -10.17
N ASN A 63 -16.80 -31.57 -11.46
CA ASN A 63 -17.03 -32.73 -12.33
C ASN A 63 -16.25 -33.95 -11.85
N LEU A 64 -14.98 -33.75 -11.48
CA LEU A 64 -14.14 -34.84 -10.98
C LEU A 64 -14.69 -35.40 -9.66
N ASN A 65 -15.12 -34.53 -8.73
CA ASN A 65 -15.75 -34.92 -7.48
C ASN A 65 -17.00 -35.77 -7.73
N ALA A 66 -17.89 -35.35 -8.65
CA ALA A 66 -19.06 -36.12 -9.02
C ALA A 66 -18.68 -37.48 -9.63
N TRP A 67 -17.64 -37.53 -10.46
CA TRP A 67 -17.17 -38.75 -11.11
C TRP A 67 -16.58 -39.77 -10.14
N TYR A 68 -15.92 -39.33 -9.05
CA TYR A 68 -15.46 -40.22 -7.98
C TYR A 68 -16.61 -40.63 -7.04
N THR A 69 -17.46 -39.69 -6.65
CA THR A 69 -18.47 -39.92 -5.60
C THR A 69 -19.68 -40.72 -6.08
N ILE A 70 -20.18 -40.49 -7.30
CA ILE A 70 -21.38 -41.19 -7.80
C ILE A 70 -21.16 -42.72 -7.88
N PRO A 71 -20.07 -43.23 -8.48
CA PRO A 71 -19.82 -44.68 -8.51
C PRO A 71 -19.68 -45.29 -7.13
N VAL A 72 -19.01 -44.59 -6.20
CA VAL A 72 -18.87 -45.06 -4.81
C VAL A 72 -20.25 -45.18 -4.14
N ILE A 73 -21.12 -44.17 -4.27
CA ILE A 73 -22.48 -44.22 -3.71
C ILE A 73 -23.25 -45.42 -4.28
N ILE A 74 -23.21 -45.63 -5.59
CA ILE A 74 -23.92 -46.73 -6.25
C ILE A 74 -23.39 -48.07 -5.74
N ILE A 75 -22.06 -48.26 -5.75
CA ILE A 75 -21.43 -49.51 -5.29
C ILE A 75 -21.78 -49.75 -3.83
N SER A 76 -21.59 -48.76 -2.94
CA SER A 76 -21.87 -48.89 -1.51
C SER A 76 -23.34 -49.17 -1.22
N THR A 77 -24.27 -48.59 -1.98
CA THR A 77 -25.70 -48.86 -1.81
C THR A 77 -26.03 -50.29 -2.25
N LEU A 78 -25.53 -50.72 -3.41
CA LEU A 78 -25.74 -52.07 -3.93
C LEU A 78 -25.10 -53.14 -3.03
N THR A 79 -23.86 -52.95 -2.58
CA THR A 79 -23.18 -53.89 -1.68
C THR A 79 -23.81 -53.90 -0.29
N GLY A 80 -24.29 -52.74 0.19
CA GLY A 80 -25.07 -52.64 1.42
C GLY A 80 -26.32 -53.52 1.37
N THR A 81 -27.14 -53.39 0.32
CA THR A 81 -28.31 -54.25 0.12
C THR A 81 -27.93 -55.72 -0.12
N ALA A 82 -26.85 -55.98 -0.86
CA ALA A 82 -26.36 -57.33 -1.12
C ALA A 82 -25.97 -58.07 0.16
N ASN A 83 -25.31 -57.40 1.11
CA ASN A 83 -24.99 -57.96 2.42
C ASN A 83 -26.26 -58.38 3.19
N PHE A 84 -27.33 -57.56 3.17
CA PHE A 84 -28.61 -57.94 3.80
C PHE A 84 -29.31 -59.11 3.10
N ALA A 85 -29.12 -59.25 1.78
CA ALA A 85 -29.74 -60.31 0.99
C ALA A 85 -28.93 -61.63 0.98
N GLN A 86 -27.74 -61.65 1.56
CA GLN A 86 -26.81 -62.78 1.51
C GLN A 86 -27.43 -64.09 2.02
N GLU A 87 -28.19 -64.03 3.11
CA GLU A 87 -28.85 -65.22 3.71
C GLU A 87 -29.93 -65.82 2.80
N ARG A 88 -30.43 -65.07 1.83
CA ARG A 88 -31.44 -65.53 0.86
C ARG A 88 -30.84 -66.26 -0.34
N VAL A 89 -29.52 -66.26 -0.48
CA VAL A 89 -28.81 -66.95 -1.56
C VAL A 89 -28.63 -68.43 -1.20
N PRO A 90 -28.85 -69.39 -2.12
CA PRO A 90 -28.62 -70.81 -1.86
C PRO A 90 -27.20 -71.10 -1.38
N LEU A 91 -27.05 -72.04 -0.43
CA LEU A 91 -25.78 -72.38 0.25
C LEU A 91 -24.62 -72.65 -0.72
N GLU A 92 -24.90 -73.26 -1.87
CA GLU A 92 -23.90 -73.59 -2.91
C GLU A 92 -23.23 -72.35 -3.52
N TYR A 93 -23.93 -71.21 -3.59
CA TYR A 93 -23.44 -69.97 -4.21
C TYR A 93 -23.07 -68.88 -3.20
N GLN A 94 -23.34 -69.07 -1.91
CA GLN A 94 -23.09 -68.05 -0.88
C GLN A 94 -21.61 -67.62 -0.82
N ASN A 95 -20.66 -68.55 -0.89
CA ASN A 95 -19.23 -68.21 -0.86
C ASN A 95 -18.81 -67.32 -2.03
N TYR A 96 -19.28 -67.62 -3.26
CA TYR A 96 -19.00 -66.81 -4.43
C TYR A 96 -19.66 -65.43 -4.32
N PHE A 97 -20.90 -65.38 -3.84
CA PHE A 97 -21.62 -64.13 -3.62
C PHE A 97 -20.88 -63.20 -2.64
N VAL A 98 -20.45 -63.73 -1.50
CA VAL A 98 -19.67 -62.97 -0.49
C VAL A 98 -18.38 -62.43 -1.09
N MET A 99 -17.67 -63.24 -1.88
CA MET A 99 -16.41 -62.82 -2.50
C MET A 99 -16.62 -61.66 -3.48
N ILE A 100 -17.68 -61.70 -4.30
CA ILE A 100 -18.01 -60.63 -5.25
C ILE A 100 -18.38 -59.34 -4.50
N VAL A 101 -19.25 -59.44 -3.48
CA VAL A 101 -19.65 -58.28 -2.67
C VAL A 101 -18.44 -57.68 -1.94
N GLY A 102 -17.56 -58.52 -1.41
CA GLY A 102 -16.29 -58.12 -0.80
C GLY A 102 -15.38 -57.37 -1.78
N ALA A 103 -15.25 -57.84 -3.02
CA ALA A 103 -14.45 -57.18 -4.05
C ALA A 103 -14.97 -55.77 -4.40
N PHE A 104 -16.29 -55.60 -4.51
CA PHE A 104 -16.90 -54.28 -4.74
C PHE A 104 -16.70 -53.34 -3.55
N ASN A 105 -16.81 -53.84 -2.31
CA ASN A 105 -16.53 -53.05 -1.12
C ASN A 105 -15.09 -52.56 -1.05
N ILE A 106 -14.12 -53.43 -1.38
CA ILE A 106 -12.70 -53.04 -1.45
C ILE A 106 -12.49 -52.00 -2.55
N SER A 107 -13.11 -52.19 -3.73
CA SER A 107 -13.01 -51.25 -4.85
C SER A 107 -13.55 -49.86 -4.48
N ALA A 108 -14.74 -49.79 -3.86
CA ALA A 108 -15.32 -48.54 -3.38
C ALA A 108 -14.43 -47.86 -2.33
N GLY A 109 -13.84 -48.65 -1.43
CA GLY A 109 -12.86 -48.17 -0.45
C GLY A 109 -11.64 -47.54 -1.10
N ILE A 110 -11.02 -48.22 -2.07
CA ILE A 110 -9.85 -47.72 -2.82
C ILE A 110 -10.18 -46.42 -3.56
N ILE A 111 -11.32 -46.36 -4.25
CA ILE A 111 -11.74 -45.14 -4.95
C ILE A 111 -11.90 -43.98 -3.96
N THR A 112 -12.51 -44.24 -2.80
CA THR A 112 -12.70 -43.23 -1.75
C THR A 112 -11.37 -42.76 -1.15
N THR A 113 -10.42 -43.66 -0.87
CA THR A 113 -9.12 -43.28 -0.33
C THR A 113 -8.29 -42.48 -1.33
N ILE A 114 -8.35 -42.82 -2.62
CA ILE A 114 -7.71 -42.03 -3.69
C ILE A 114 -8.35 -40.64 -3.78
N GLN A 115 -9.69 -40.53 -3.73
CA GLN A 115 -10.39 -39.24 -3.75
C GLN A 115 -9.96 -38.33 -2.58
N GLN A 116 -9.84 -38.91 -1.38
CA GLN A 116 -9.39 -38.20 -0.17
C GLN A 116 -7.92 -37.80 -0.26
N PHE A 117 -7.05 -38.69 -0.73
CA PHE A 117 -5.63 -38.43 -0.92
C PHE A 117 -5.38 -37.28 -1.90
N LEU A 118 -6.11 -37.26 -3.03
CA LEU A 118 -6.04 -36.19 -4.02
C LEU A 118 -6.77 -34.91 -3.58
N LYS A 119 -7.45 -34.91 -2.42
CA LYS A 119 -8.15 -33.77 -1.84
C LYS A 119 -9.16 -33.11 -2.79
N ILE A 120 -9.81 -33.90 -3.66
CA ILE A 120 -10.67 -33.38 -4.73
C ILE A 120 -11.76 -32.44 -4.21
N THR A 121 -12.46 -32.84 -3.15
CA THR A 121 -13.54 -32.04 -2.55
C THR A 121 -13.02 -30.75 -1.90
N GLN A 122 -11.85 -30.81 -1.24
CA GLN A 122 -11.23 -29.66 -0.60
C GLN A 122 -10.74 -28.64 -1.63
N LEU A 123 -10.07 -29.12 -2.70
CA LEU A 123 -9.62 -28.29 -3.81
C LEU A 123 -10.79 -27.64 -4.55
N ASN A 124 -11.88 -28.40 -4.77
CA ASN A 124 -13.10 -27.85 -5.38
C ASN A 124 -13.61 -26.63 -4.61
N GLU A 125 -13.78 -26.79 -3.31
CA GLU A 125 -14.27 -25.70 -2.45
C GLU A 125 -13.27 -24.55 -2.35
N ALA A 126 -11.97 -24.83 -2.24
CA ALA A 126 -10.94 -23.81 -2.22
C ALA A 126 -10.96 -22.96 -3.51
N HIS A 127 -11.04 -23.58 -4.69
CA HIS A 127 -11.15 -22.83 -5.96
C HIS A 127 -12.46 -22.04 -6.03
N ARG A 128 -13.58 -22.57 -5.52
CA ARG A 128 -14.86 -21.85 -5.45
C ARG A 128 -14.74 -20.57 -4.60
N VAL A 129 -14.18 -20.69 -3.40
CA VAL A 129 -14.01 -19.57 -2.46
C VAL A 129 -13.03 -18.54 -3.01
N SER A 130 -11.92 -18.96 -3.60
CA SER A 130 -10.96 -18.06 -4.25
C SER A 130 -11.62 -17.30 -5.40
N SER A 131 -12.37 -17.97 -6.27
CA SER A 131 -13.05 -17.30 -7.40
C SER A 131 -14.00 -16.18 -6.94
N ILE A 132 -14.78 -16.43 -5.88
CA ILE A 132 -15.69 -15.43 -5.29
C ILE A 132 -14.90 -14.27 -4.68
N SER A 133 -13.80 -14.58 -3.99
CA SER A 133 -13.00 -13.58 -3.29
C SER A 133 -12.26 -12.65 -4.29
N TRP A 134 -11.70 -13.22 -5.36
CA TRP A 134 -11.14 -12.47 -6.48
C TRP A 134 -12.18 -11.61 -7.21
N ASP A 135 -13.40 -12.13 -7.40
CA ASP A 135 -14.49 -11.35 -7.98
C ASP A 135 -14.91 -10.16 -7.10
N LYS A 136 -14.96 -10.35 -5.77
CA LYS A 136 -15.25 -9.26 -4.82
C LYS A 136 -14.17 -8.17 -4.90
N PHE A 137 -12.90 -8.58 -4.89
CA PHE A 137 -11.76 -7.65 -5.02
C PHE A 137 -11.82 -6.86 -6.32
N TYR A 138 -12.01 -7.54 -7.46
CA TYR A 138 -12.20 -6.90 -8.77
C TYR A 138 -13.35 -5.89 -8.78
N ARG A 139 -14.51 -6.26 -8.24
CA ARG A 139 -15.68 -5.38 -8.20
C ARG A 139 -15.44 -4.15 -7.33
N ASN A 140 -14.77 -4.30 -6.19
CA ASN A 140 -14.45 -3.19 -5.30
C ASN A 140 -13.55 -2.16 -6.01
N ILE A 141 -12.48 -2.62 -6.66
CA ILE A 141 -11.60 -1.75 -7.45
C ILE A 141 -12.37 -1.06 -8.57
N LYS A 142 -13.17 -1.82 -9.34
CA LYS A 142 -13.94 -1.29 -10.46
C LYS A 142 -14.93 -0.21 -10.03
N ILE A 143 -15.62 -0.42 -8.90
CA ILE A 143 -16.56 0.56 -8.35
C ILE A 143 -15.82 1.82 -7.93
N GLU A 144 -14.67 1.68 -7.26
CA GLU A 144 -13.90 2.85 -6.80
C GLU A 144 -13.35 3.68 -7.97
N LEU A 145 -12.84 3.02 -9.01
CA LEU A 145 -12.38 3.69 -10.23
C LEU A 145 -13.53 4.34 -11.02
N ALA A 146 -14.74 3.78 -10.95
CA ALA A 146 -15.91 4.33 -11.64
C ALA A 146 -16.53 5.57 -10.96
N LYS A 147 -16.24 5.81 -9.68
CA LYS A 147 -16.71 7.01 -8.96
C LYS A 147 -16.02 8.27 -9.47
N HIS A 148 -16.70 9.41 -9.31
CA HIS A 148 -16.09 10.72 -9.54
C HIS A 148 -14.92 10.94 -8.55
N PRO A 149 -13.78 11.53 -8.98
CA PRO A 149 -12.60 11.69 -8.12
C PRO A 149 -12.88 12.33 -6.74
N SER A 150 -13.86 13.23 -6.67
CA SER A 150 -14.26 13.90 -5.41
C SER A 150 -15.01 13.01 -4.41
N GLU A 151 -15.59 11.90 -4.86
CA GLU A 151 -16.37 10.96 -4.03
C GLU A 151 -15.56 9.72 -3.64
N ARG A 152 -14.32 9.62 -4.13
CA ARG A 152 -13.43 8.49 -3.87
C ARG A 152 -12.85 8.57 -2.46
N MET A 153 -12.52 7.40 -1.92
CA MET A 153 -11.77 7.33 -0.69
C MET A 153 -10.33 7.84 -0.88
N ASN A 154 -9.67 8.14 0.24
CA ASN A 154 -8.26 8.52 0.23
C ASN A 154 -7.42 7.44 -0.48
N VAL A 155 -6.58 7.86 -1.43
CA VAL A 155 -5.82 6.96 -2.30
C VAL A 155 -4.83 6.08 -1.52
N ILE A 156 -4.20 6.61 -0.47
CA ILE A 156 -3.24 5.87 0.37
C ILE A 156 -3.97 4.74 1.10
N ASN A 157 -5.15 5.03 1.65
CA ASN A 157 -5.97 4.05 2.34
C ASN A 157 -6.45 2.95 1.37
N MET A 158 -6.87 3.33 0.16
CA MET A 158 -7.25 2.36 -0.87
C MET A 158 -6.07 1.46 -1.28
N ILE A 159 -4.88 2.03 -1.51
CA ILE A 159 -3.67 1.25 -1.85
C ILE A 159 -3.37 0.24 -0.76
N LYS A 160 -3.40 0.66 0.52
CA LYS A 160 -3.12 -0.21 1.65
C LYS A 160 -4.11 -1.37 1.72
N ILE A 161 -5.41 -1.08 1.67
CA ILE A 161 -6.48 -2.10 1.72
C ILE A 161 -6.34 -3.08 0.54
N CYS A 162 -6.15 -2.55 -0.68
CA CYS A 162 -6.04 -3.40 -1.86
C CYS A 162 -4.78 -4.26 -1.83
N LYS A 163 -3.65 -3.73 -1.36
CA LYS A 163 -2.41 -4.49 -1.23
C LYS A 163 -2.58 -5.64 -0.22
N GLU A 164 -3.07 -5.34 0.97
CA GLU A 164 -3.29 -6.35 2.02
C GLU A 164 -4.26 -7.45 1.55
N GLU A 165 -5.35 -7.07 0.88
CA GLU A 165 -6.29 -8.04 0.31
C GLU A 165 -5.68 -8.85 -0.84
N TYR A 166 -4.87 -8.22 -1.71
CA TYR A 166 -4.20 -8.94 -2.80
C TYR A 166 -3.23 -9.99 -2.27
N ASP A 167 -2.38 -9.62 -1.31
CA ASP A 167 -1.42 -10.52 -0.67
C ASP A 167 -2.16 -11.67 0.03
N ARG A 168 -3.23 -11.38 0.78
CA ARG A 168 -4.10 -12.38 1.41
C ARG A 168 -4.70 -13.35 0.38
N LEU A 169 -5.17 -12.83 -0.76
CA LEU A 169 -5.76 -13.68 -1.80
C LEU A 169 -4.71 -14.56 -2.47
N MET A 170 -3.49 -14.08 -2.65
CA MET A 170 -2.38 -14.87 -3.18
C MET A 170 -1.96 -16.00 -2.23
N GLU A 171 -1.89 -15.74 -0.93
CA GLU A 171 -1.53 -16.74 0.08
C GLU A 171 -2.61 -17.81 0.29
N THR A 172 -3.88 -17.41 0.23
CA THR A 172 -5.01 -18.31 0.51
C THR A 172 -5.50 -19.07 -0.72
N SER A 173 -5.13 -18.65 -1.93
CA SER A 173 -5.60 -19.27 -3.15
C SER A 173 -4.87 -20.58 -3.44
N PRO A 174 -5.58 -21.66 -3.83
CA PRO A 174 -4.95 -22.90 -4.23
C PRO A 174 -4.24 -22.75 -5.58
N ASN A 175 -3.22 -23.58 -5.81
CA ASN A 175 -2.50 -23.60 -7.07
C ASN A 175 -3.43 -23.92 -8.25
N ILE A 176 -3.26 -23.19 -9.35
CA ILE A 176 -4.07 -23.36 -10.55
C ILE A 176 -3.46 -24.48 -11.41
N PRO A 177 -4.24 -25.47 -11.84
CA PRO A 177 -3.76 -26.53 -12.73
C PRO A 177 -3.28 -26.00 -14.09
N GLU A 178 -2.17 -26.53 -14.60
CA GLU A 178 -1.53 -26.04 -15.83
C GLU A 178 -2.41 -26.20 -17.09
N ASN A 179 -3.26 -27.23 -17.12
CA ASN A 179 -4.25 -27.42 -18.18
C ASN A 179 -5.24 -26.25 -18.27
N ILE A 180 -5.60 -25.65 -17.13
CA ILE A 180 -6.52 -24.50 -17.08
C ILE A 180 -5.83 -23.22 -17.58
N ILE A 181 -4.54 -23.06 -17.28
CA ILE A 181 -3.73 -21.94 -17.79
C ILE A 181 -3.64 -22.02 -19.32
N LYS A 182 -3.33 -23.21 -19.87
CA LYS A 182 -3.31 -23.45 -21.31
C LYS A 182 -4.67 -23.20 -21.97
N ASP A 183 -5.76 -23.59 -21.30
CA ASP A 183 -7.12 -23.30 -21.77
C ASP A 183 -7.42 -21.80 -21.78
N PHE A 184 -6.95 -21.05 -20.77
CA PHE A 184 -7.08 -19.59 -20.72
C PHE A 184 -6.39 -18.94 -21.92
N GLU A 185 -5.12 -19.26 -22.15
CA GLU A 185 -4.37 -18.74 -23.29
C GLU A 185 -5.07 -19.05 -24.60
N LYS A 186 -5.47 -20.30 -24.82
CA LYS A 186 -6.16 -20.70 -26.05
C LYS A 186 -7.48 -19.96 -26.25
N HIS A 187 -8.24 -19.74 -25.17
CA HIS A 187 -9.55 -19.09 -25.22
C HIS A 187 -9.42 -17.60 -25.55
N PHE A 188 -8.44 -16.90 -24.98
CA PHE A 188 -8.34 -15.45 -25.12
C PHE A 188 -7.33 -14.96 -26.17
N LYS A 189 -6.36 -15.77 -26.59
CA LYS A 189 -5.33 -15.39 -27.60
C LYS A 189 -5.88 -14.87 -28.93
N LYS A 190 -7.13 -15.17 -29.28
CA LYS A 190 -7.78 -14.71 -30.52
C LYS A 190 -8.53 -13.38 -30.36
N THR A 191 -8.66 -12.87 -29.15
CA THR A 191 -9.46 -11.69 -28.85
C THR A 191 -8.55 -10.48 -28.74
N SER A 192 -8.88 -9.38 -29.42
CA SER A 192 -8.14 -8.09 -29.33
C SER A 192 -8.07 -7.50 -27.91
N ILE A 193 -8.91 -8.00 -27.01
CA ILE A 193 -8.94 -7.67 -25.58
C ILE A 193 -7.76 -8.30 -24.83
N TYR A 194 -7.25 -9.45 -25.29
CA TYR A 194 -6.17 -10.18 -24.62
C TYR A 194 -4.83 -9.44 -24.62
N GLU A 195 -4.60 -8.58 -25.61
CA GLU A 195 -3.41 -7.73 -25.67
C GLU A 195 -3.52 -6.50 -24.75
N LYS A 196 -4.73 -6.11 -24.35
CA LYS A 196 -4.97 -4.91 -23.54
C LYS A 196 -5.02 -5.17 -22.04
N ILE A 197 -5.29 -6.41 -21.64
CA ILE A 197 -5.42 -6.80 -20.23
C ILE A 197 -4.04 -7.10 -19.65
N ASN A 198 -3.78 -6.58 -18.45
CA ASN A 198 -2.60 -6.95 -17.68
C ASN A 198 -2.76 -8.38 -17.13
N LYS A 199 -1.90 -9.28 -17.62
CA LYS A 199 -1.96 -10.71 -17.26
C LYS A 199 -1.20 -10.96 -15.95
N PRO A 200 -1.66 -11.90 -15.11
CA PRO A 200 -0.87 -12.37 -13.99
C PRO A 200 0.40 -13.10 -14.44
N GLU A 201 1.38 -13.14 -13.56
CA GLU A 201 2.69 -13.71 -13.78
C GLU A 201 2.63 -15.22 -14.08
N ILE A 202 1.58 -15.90 -13.60
CA ILE A 202 1.33 -17.34 -13.85
C ILE A 202 0.99 -17.65 -15.33
N CYS A 203 0.66 -16.64 -16.12
CA CYS A 203 0.37 -16.75 -17.56
C CYS A 203 1.60 -16.36 -18.42
N ASP A 204 2.82 -16.63 -17.93
CA ASP A 204 4.11 -16.37 -18.57
C ASP A 204 4.34 -14.92 -19.05
N SER A 205 3.68 -13.97 -18.39
CA SER A 205 3.82 -12.54 -18.67
C SER A 205 4.72 -11.90 -17.62
N LEU A 206 6.02 -11.81 -17.91
CA LEU A 206 6.98 -11.13 -17.04
C LEU A 206 7.19 -9.70 -17.53
N ILE A 207 6.96 -8.74 -16.64
CA ILE A 207 7.23 -7.32 -16.88
C ILE A 207 8.43 -6.93 -16.02
N PRO A 208 9.50 -6.37 -16.59
CA PRO A 208 10.62 -5.83 -15.82
C PRO A 208 10.15 -4.78 -14.81
N THR A 209 10.66 -4.85 -13.58
CA THR A 209 10.30 -3.85 -12.54
C THR A 209 10.74 -2.44 -12.91
N ASP A 210 11.76 -2.29 -13.75
CA ASP A 210 12.24 -0.99 -14.24
C ASP A 210 11.19 -0.28 -15.12
N ASP A 211 10.41 -1.06 -15.90
CA ASP A 211 9.31 -0.53 -16.72
C ASP A 211 8.12 -0.07 -15.87
N CYS A 212 8.06 -0.51 -14.61
CA CYS A 212 7.05 -0.11 -13.62
C CYS A 212 7.51 1.09 -12.77
N ARG A 213 8.72 1.60 -12.98
CA ARG A 213 9.24 2.75 -12.23
C ARG A 213 8.50 4.02 -12.64
N ASN A 214 8.17 4.85 -11.65
CA ASN A 214 7.56 6.15 -11.93
C ASN A 214 8.49 6.99 -12.83
N PRO A 215 8.01 7.46 -14.01
CA PRO A 215 8.80 8.29 -14.93
C PRO A 215 9.28 9.61 -14.32
N TRP A 216 8.64 10.07 -13.24
CA TRP A 216 9.08 11.23 -12.47
C TRP A 216 10.42 11.00 -11.75
N PHE A 217 10.82 9.75 -11.53
CA PHE A 217 12.15 9.40 -11.04
C PHE A 217 13.18 9.49 -12.18
N ASN A 218 13.31 10.67 -12.78
CA ASN A 218 14.42 11.02 -13.66
C ASN A 218 15.28 12.09 -12.97
N ASP A 219 16.55 12.19 -13.36
CA ASP A 219 17.49 13.12 -12.72
C ASP A 219 17.06 14.59 -12.90
N GLU A 220 16.34 14.91 -13.98
CA GLU A 220 15.83 16.26 -14.27
C GLU A 220 14.72 16.72 -13.32
N ASN A 221 13.73 15.87 -13.02
CA ASN A 221 12.64 16.18 -12.09
C ASN A 221 13.13 16.19 -10.65
N LYS A 222 14.11 15.34 -10.32
CA LYS A 222 14.81 15.39 -9.03
C LYS A 222 15.52 16.74 -8.85
N GLN A 223 16.25 17.19 -9.86
CA GLN A 223 16.90 18.51 -9.85
C GLN A 223 15.87 19.64 -9.78
N LYS A 224 14.72 19.52 -10.47
CA LYS A 224 13.65 20.53 -10.40
C LYS A 224 13.03 20.63 -9.01
N ALA A 225 12.77 19.48 -8.36
CA ALA A 225 12.28 19.44 -6.98
C ALA A 225 13.32 20.01 -5.99
N GLU A 226 14.60 19.67 -6.15
CA GLU A 226 15.69 20.25 -5.36
C GLU A 226 15.79 21.76 -5.57
N ASN A 227 15.64 22.24 -6.80
CA ASN A 227 15.66 23.67 -7.12
C ASN A 227 14.46 24.42 -6.52
N ASP A 228 13.27 23.84 -6.56
CA ASP A 228 12.06 24.47 -6.00
C ASP A 228 12.09 24.46 -4.46
N LEU A 229 12.65 23.41 -3.85
CA LEU A 229 12.96 23.38 -2.42
C LEU A 229 13.99 24.44 -2.05
N ASN A 230 15.09 24.55 -2.80
CA ASN A 230 16.14 25.56 -2.58
C ASN A 230 15.59 26.99 -2.73
N LYS A 231 14.73 27.25 -3.72
CA LYS A 231 14.03 28.53 -3.84
C LYS A 231 13.16 28.83 -2.60
N THR A 232 12.45 27.82 -2.09
CA THR A 232 11.60 27.97 -0.91
C THR A 232 12.42 28.27 0.34
N ILE A 233 13.54 27.57 0.53
CA ILE A 233 14.52 27.82 1.60
C ILE A 233 15.08 29.23 1.47
N GLN A 234 15.54 29.63 0.28
CA GLN A 234 16.10 30.95 0.02
C GLN A 234 15.08 32.07 0.24
N MET A 235 13.81 31.87 -0.11
CA MET A 235 12.74 32.83 0.20
C MET A 235 12.50 32.96 1.71
N ARG A 236 12.58 31.87 2.49
CA ARG A 236 12.48 31.92 3.95
C ARG A 236 13.68 32.63 4.56
N GLU A 237 14.90 32.29 4.15
CA GLU A 237 16.13 32.96 4.60
C GLU A 237 16.08 34.47 4.30
N ASN A 238 15.64 34.87 3.11
CA ASN A 238 15.51 36.28 2.76
C ASN A 238 14.45 37.02 3.61
N LYS A 239 13.37 36.34 4.01
CA LYS A 239 12.38 36.91 4.93
C LYS A 239 12.94 37.06 6.35
N ILE A 240 13.72 36.07 6.80
CA ILE A 240 14.40 36.11 8.10
C ILE A 240 15.44 37.25 8.12
N LYS A 241 16.31 37.33 7.11
CA LYS A 241 17.30 38.42 6.96
C LYS A 241 16.65 39.80 6.94
N LYS A 242 15.55 39.98 6.19
CA LYS A 242 14.80 41.26 6.20
C LYS A 242 14.22 41.60 7.57
N ARG A 243 13.78 40.60 8.34
CA ARG A 243 13.29 40.80 9.70
C ARG A 243 14.43 41.19 10.64
N GLU A 244 15.59 40.54 10.52
CA GLU A 244 16.80 40.87 11.26
C GLU A 244 17.31 42.28 10.94
N ASP A 245 17.37 42.67 9.66
CA ASP A 245 17.76 44.02 9.21
C ASP A 245 16.81 45.10 9.75
N ASN A 246 15.51 44.83 9.76
CA ASN A 246 14.52 45.75 10.33
C ASN A 246 14.67 45.86 11.86
N ASN A 247 14.91 44.74 12.54
CA ASN A 247 15.17 44.73 13.98
C ASN A 247 16.45 45.51 14.33
N LEU A 248 17.50 45.37 13.52
CA LEU A 248 18.75 46.14 13.64
C LEU A 248 18.54 47.64 13.45
N LYS A 249 17.75 48.05 12.44
CA LYS A 249 17.42 49.47 12.24
C LYS A 249 16.65 50.05 13.42
N ILE A 250 15.66 49.33 13.94
CA ILE A 250 14.90 49.75 15.12
C ILE A 250 15.82 49.92 16.33
N LEU A 251 16.76 48.99 16.53
CA LEU A 251 17.76 49.08 17.59
C LEU A 251 18.67 50.30 17.42
N GLN A 252 19.19 50.54 16.21
CA GLN A 252 20.06 51.68 15.91
C GLN A 252 19.33 53.02 16.08
N GLU A 253 18.10 53.14 15.57
CA GLU A 253 17.26 54.33 15.73
C GLU A 253 17.00 54.61 17.21
N PHE A 254 16.72 53.58 18.00
CA PHE A 254 16.55 53.70 19.45
C PHE A 254 17.82 54.21 20.13
N VAL A 255 18.98 53.61 19.83
CA VAL A 255 20.27 54.03 20.40
C VAL A 255 20.59 55.49 20.07
N ILE A 256 20.39 55.91 18.81
CA ILE A 256 20.62 57.30 18.38
C ILE A 256 19.66 58.27 19.08
N LEU A 257 18.37 57.94 19.14
CA LEU A 257 17.36 58.76 19.80
C LEU A 257 17.65 58.89 21.30
N PHE A 258 18.02 57.79 21.95
CA PHE A 258 18.35 57.77 23.36
C PHE A 258 19.59 58.62 23.66
N LYS A 259 20.65 58.48 22.86
CA LYS A 259 21.88 59.28 23.00
C LYS A 259 21.60 60.78 22.82
N LYS A 260 20.73 61.15 21.88
CA LYS A 260 20.35 62.54 21.62
C LYS A 260 19.53 63.17 22.76
N ILE A 261 18.68 62.39 23.43
CA ILE A 261 17.82 62.89 24.52
C ILE A 261 18.56 62.89 25.86
N ASN A 262 19.31 61.83 26.14
CA ASN A 262 19.89 61.59 27.47
C ASN A 262 21.40 61.86 27.55
N ASN A 263 22.05 62.23 26.44
CA ASN A 263 23.47 62.55 26.33
C ASN A 263 24.42 61.47 26.89
N ARG A 264 23.93 60.23 26.97
CA ARG A 264 24.64 59.01 27.38
C ARG A 264 24.16 57.83 26.55
N ASP A 265 24.95 56.77 26.50
CA ASP A 265 24.54 55.53 25.85
C ASP A 265 23.51 54.76 26.73
N PRO A 266 22.53 54.08 26.11
CA PRO A 266 21.49 53.33 26.83
C PRO A 266 22.08 52.10 27.53
N MET A 267 21.56 51.77 28.72
CA MET A 267 21.93 50.55 29.44
C MET A 267 21.14 49.34 28.90
N GLU A 268 21.70 48.13 29.02
CA GLU A 268 21.06 46.89 28.55
C GLU A 268 19.61 46.75 29.02
N SER A 269 19.35 47.01 30.30
CA SER A 269 17.99 46.97 30.89
C SER A 269 17.01 47.94 30.22
N GLU A 270 17.46 49.14 29.83
CA GLU A 270 16.64 50.18 29.20
C GLU A 270 16.30 49.84 27.75
N ILE A 271 17.20 49.13 27.05
CA ILE A 271 16.97 48.59 25.70
C ILE A 271 15.94 47.46 25.77
N PHE A 272 16.09 46.53 26.72
CA PHE A 272 15.13 45.45 26.91
C PHE A 272 13.75 45.97 27.29
N ASP A 273 13.65 46.93 28.22
CA ASP A 273 12.35 47.41 28.69
C ASP A 273 11.54 48.18 27.64
N ASN A 274 12.22 48.88 26.71
CA ASN A 274 11.55 49.63 25.65
C ASN A 274 11.31 48.82 24.37
N LEU A 275 12.09 47.77 24.11
CA LEU A 275 11.99 46.98 22.88
C LEU A 275 11.40 45.57 23.05
N LYS A 276 11.20 45.09 24.28
CA LYS A 276 10.57 43.78 24.58
C LYS A 276 9.17 43.60 23.99
N GLU A 277 8.43 44.68 23.77
CA GLU A 277 7.10 44.60 23.16
C GLU A 277 7.14 44.43 21.62
N LYS A 278 8.29 44.71 20.98
CA LYS A 278 8.45 44.70 19.52
C LYS A 278 9.41 43.63 19.01
N ILE A 279 10.39 43.22 19.81
CA ILE A 279 11.44 42.27 19.43
C ILE A 279 11.61 41.26 20.58
N ASP A 280 11.82 39.99 20.22
CA ASP A 280 12.08 38.93 21.19
C ASP A 280 13.41 39.14 21.94
N ILE A 281 13.42 38.79 23.22
CA ILE A 281 14.48 39.12 24.19
C ILE A 281 15.81 38.46 23.81
N VAL A 282 15.77 37.24 23.24
CA VAL A 282 16.95 36.49 22.80
C VAL A 282 17.57 37.14 21.56
N THR A 283 16.72 37.67 20.67
CA THR A 283 17.14 38.38 19.45
C THR A 283 17.76 39.74 19.79
N ILE A 284 17.22 40.46 20.79
CA ILE A 284 17.82 41.72 21.26
C ILE A 284 19.23 41.50 21.82
N LYS A 285 19.43 40.46 22.64
CA LYS A 285 20.75 40.12 23.22
C LYS A 285 21.82 39.86 22.14
N THR A 286 21.48 39.02 21.17
CA THR A 286 22.40 38.64 20.08
C THR A 286 22.72 39.81 19.16
N LEU A 287 21.73 40.64 18.80
CA LEU A 287 21.95 41.84 17.98
C LEU A 287 22.73 42.93 18.75
N TYR A 288 22.51 43.08 20.06
CA TYR A 288 23.27 44.01 20.89
C TYR A 288 24.73 43.60 21.05
N GLU A 289 25.02 42.30 21.25
CA GLU A 289 26.39 41.77 21.24
C GLU A 289 27.09 41.99 19.89
N GLN A 290 26.38 41.82 18.77
CA GLN A 290 26.91 42.11 17.44
C GLN A 290 27.25 43.60 17.26
N ILE A 291 26.40 44.52 17.74
CA ILE A 291 26.65 45.96 17.70
C ILE A 291 27.86 46.33 18.58
N LYS A 292 27.95 45.76 19.79
CA LYS A 292 29.06 45.99 20.73
C LYS A 292 30.40 45.48 20.17
N ASN A 293 30.39 44.32 19.51
CA ASN A 293 31.57 43.76 18.85
C ASN A 293 31.98 44.55 17.60
N ASN A 294 31.04 45.09 16.83
CA ASN A 294 31.37 45.98 15.69
C ASN A 294 31.86 47.36 16.16
N SER A 295 31.38 47.90 17.28
CA SER A 295 31.92 49.15 17.84
C SER A 295 33.37 49.01 18.33
N LEU A 296 33.79 47.82 18.77
CA LEU A 296 35.18 47.52 19.14
C LEU A 296 36.16 47.52 17.94
N PHE A 297 35.66 47.45 16.70
CA PHE A 297 36.47 47.55 15.49
C PHE A 297 36.75 49.00 15.04
N PHE A 298 35.93 49.97 15.45
CA PHE A 298 36.14 51.38 15.10
C PHE A 298 37.06 52.13 16.08
N ASP A 299 37.27 51.63 17.30
CA ASP A 299 38.19 52.24 18.28
C ASP A 299 39.67 51.85 18.08
N ASN A 300 39.98 50.93 17.15
CA ASN A 300 41.35 50.45 16.91
C ASN A 300 42.02 50.99 15.63
N SER A 301 41.39 51.92 14.90
CA SER A 301 42.03 52.56 13.72
C SER A 301 42.69 53.92 13.99
N ASP A 302 42.59 54.46 15.21
CA ASP A 302 43.12 55.79 15.55
C ASP A 302 44.39 55.74 16.45
N ASN A 303 45.15 54.65 16.39
CA ASN A 303 46.49 54.57 17.00
C ASN A 303 47.57 54.15 16.00
N VAL A 304 47.87 55.03 15.04
CA VAL A 304 49.22 55.29 14.49
C VAL A 304 49.34 56.79 14.18
#